data_AF-Q56P42-F1
#
_entry.id   AF-Q56P42-F1
#
_cell.length_a   1.000
_cell.length_b   1.000
_cell.length_c   1.000
_cell.angle_alpha   90.00
_cell.angle_beta   90.00
_cell.angle_gamma   90.00
#
_symmetry.space_group_name_H-M   'P 1'
#
loop_
_entity.id
_entity.type
_entity.pdbx_description
1 polymer ?
#
loop_
_entity_poly.entity_id
_entity_poly.type
_entity_poly.pdbx_seq_one_letter_code
_entity_poly.pdbx_strand_id
1 'polypeptide(L)'
;MASSAELDFNLQALLEQLSQDELSKFKSLIRTISLGKELQTVPQTEVDKANGKQLVEIFTSHSCSYWAGMAAIQVFEKMNQTHLSGRADEHCVMPPP
;
A
#
# COMPACT_ATOMS: atom_id res chain seq x y z
N MET A 1 -6.23 11.60 16.33
CA MET A 1 -4.84 11.24 16.00
C MET A 1 -4.89 9.82 15.48
N ALA A 2 -5.06 9.62 14.17
CA ALA A 2 -4.90 8.29 13.60
C ALA A 2 -3.42 7.94 13.76
N SER A 3 -3.14 6.98 14.62
CA SER A 3 -1.76 6.58 14.89
C SER A 3 -1.27 5.84 13.64
N SER A 4 0.00 5.98 13.24
CA SER A 4 0.56 5.25 12.08
C SER A 4 0.23 3.76 12.08
N ALA A 5 0.07 3.18 13.28
CA ALA A 5 -0.38 1.81 13.51
C ALA A 5 -1.78 1.47 12.94
N GLU A 6 -2.74 2.40 12.93
CA GLU A 6 -4.07 2.16 12.34
C GLU A 6 -4.01 2.11 10.82
N LEU A 7 -3.12 2.92 10.22
CA LEU A 7 -2.91 2.95 8.77
C LEU A 7 -2.23 1.65 8.30
N ASP A 8 -1.21 1.17 9.03
CA ASP A 8 -0.63 -0.16 8.86
C ASP A 8 -1.70 -1.26 8.91
N PHE A 9 -2.56 -1.23 9.94
CA PHE A 9 -3.56 -2.26 10.16
C PHE A 9 -4.62 -2.29 9.04
N ASN A 10 -5.07 -1.13 8.58
CA ASN A 10 -6.00 -1.03 7.47
C ASN A 10 -5.36 -1.51 6.15
N LEU A 11 -4.13 -1.09 5.86
CA LEU A 11 -3.42 -1.54 4.65
C LEU A 11 -3.27 -3.06 4.64
N GLN A 12 -2.91 -3.64 5.79
CA GLN A 12 -2.73 -5.08 5.93
C GLN A 12 -4.05 -5.79 5.68
N ALA A 13 -5.14 -5.35 6.32
CA ALA A 13 -6.46 -5.95 6.14
C ALA A 13 -6.99 -5.83 4.71
N LEU A 14 -6.65 -4.74 4.00
CA LEU A 14 -7.01 -4.58 2.59
C LEU A 14 -6.20 -5.51 1.69
N LEU A 15 -4.91 -5.66 1.95
CA LEU A 15 -4.04 -6.58 1.20
C LEU A 15 -4.35 -8.05 1.48
N GLU A 16 -4.73 -8.41 2.70
CA GLU A 16 -5.17 -9.77 3.04
C GLU A 16 -6.54 -10.11 2.44
N GLN A 17 -7.37 -9.12 2.11
CA GLN A 17 -8.61 -9.35 1.36
C GLN A 17 -8.36 -9.64 -0.12
N LEU A 18 -7.18 -9.29 -0.66
CA LEU A 18 -6.84 -9.61 -2.05
C LEU A 18 -6.56 -11.11 -2.22
N SER A 19 -7.07 -11.67 -3.31
CA SER A 19 -6.70 -13.04 -3.73
C SER A 19 -5.23 -13.10 -4.16
N GLN A 20 -4.62 -14.29 -4.23
CA GLN A 20 -3.22 -14.43 -4.69
C GLN A 20 -2.96 -13.78 -6.06
N ASP A 21 -3.90 -13.92 -7.00
CA ASP A 21 -3.82 -13.31 -8.34
C ASP A 21 -3.84 -11.77 -8.24
N GLU A 22 -4.71 -11.25 -7.39
CA GLU A 22 -4.83 -9.82 -7.13
C GLU A 22 -3.61 -9.26 -6.41
N LEU A 23 -3.11 -9.95 -5.40
CA LEU A 23 -1.89 -9.55 -4.69
C LEU A 23 -0.68 -9.55 -5.63
N SER A 24 -0.60 -10.53 -6.55
CA SER A 24 0.43 -10.56 -7.58
C SER A 24 0.32 -9.35 -8.52
N LYS A 25 -0.90 -9.01 -8.93
CA LYS A 25 -1.18 -7.81 -9.74
C LYS A 25 -0.88 -6.53 -8.97
N PHE A 26 -1.18 -6.48 -7.67
CA PHE A 26 -0.88 -5.38 -6.77
C PHE A 26 0.64 -5.13 -6.72
N LYS A 27 1.45 -6.16 -6.52
CA LYS A 27 2.92 -6.08 -6.55
C LYS A 27 3.44 -5.59 -7.91
N SER A 28 2.86 -6.10 -8.99
CA SER A 28 3.25 -5.71 -10.34
C SER A 28 2.92 -4.23 -10.62
N LEU A 29 1.78 -3.77 -10.14
CA LEU A 29 1.34 -2.38 -10.26
C LEU A 29 2.12 -1.45 -9.36
N ILE A 30 2.33 -1.78 -8.09
CA ILE A 30 3.08 -0.91 -7.16
C ILE A 30 4.51 -0.70 -7.63
N ARG A 31 5.09 -1.70 -8.32
CA ARG A 31 6.37 -1.57 -9.02
C ARG A 31 6.35 -0.55 -10.16
N THR A 32 5.22 -0.40 -10.84
CA THR A 32 5.04 0.64 -11.88
C THR A 32 4.67 2.00 -11.30
N ILE A 33 4.04 2.06 -10.13
CA ILE A 33 3.69 3.34 -9.50
C ILE A 33 4.89 3.86 -8.72
N SER A 34 5.61 4.82 -9.32
CA SER A 34 6.61 5.59 -8.60
C SER A 34 5.93 6.69 -7.78
N LEU A 35 5.51 6.42 -6.52
CA LEU A 35 5.14 7.50 -5.59
C LEU A 35 6.38 8.22 -5.04
N GLY A 36 7.20 8.75 -5.94
CA GLY A 36 8.38 9.53 -5.59
C GLY A 36 9.59 8.69 -5.17
N LYS A 37 10.64 9.41 -4.75
CA LYS A 37 11.94 8.84 -4.37
C LYS A 37 11.87 7.95 -3.11
N GLU A 38 10.81 8.11 -2.30
CA GLU A 38 10.66 7.37 -1.04
C GLU A 38 10.33 5.90 -1.28
N LEU A 39 9.48 5.56 -2.27
CA LEU A 39 9.25 4.15 -2.63
C LEU A 39 10.39 3.52 -3.45
N GLN A 40 11.29 4.33 -4.04
CA GLN A 40 12.44 3.77 -4.76
C GLN A 40 13.43 3.05 -3.84
N THR A 41 13.44 3.35 -2.55
CA THR A 41 14.27 2.64 -1.57
C THR A 41 13.71 1.27 -1.23
N VAL A 42 12.46 0.98 -1.58
CA VAL A 42 11.81 -0.30 -1.30
C VAL A 42 12.41 -1.39 -2.20
N PRO A 43 13.06 -2.43 -1.64
CA PRO A 43 13.66 -3.49 -2.44
C PRO A 43 12.57 -4.32 -3.12
N GLN A 44 12.57 -4.26 -4.46
CA GLN A 44 11.63 -4.96 -5.34
C GLN A 44 11.61 -6.47 -5.10
N THR A 45 12.75 -7.05 -4.75
CA THR A 45 12.88 -8.48 -4.42
C THR A 45 12.11 -8.88 -3.16
N GLU A 46 11.96 -7.97 -2.19
CA GLU A 46 11.16 -8.24 -1.00
C GLU A 46 9.67 -8.09 -1.32
N VAL A 47 9.28 -7.05 -2.05
CA VAL A 47 7.89 -6.82 -2.51
C VAL A 47 7.36 -8.03 -3.28
N ASP A 48 8.17 -8.62 -4.16
CA ASP A 48 7.78 -9.78 -4.97
C ASP A 48 7.45 -11.02 -4.11
N LYS A 49 8.27 -11.28 -3.08
CA LYS A 49 8.12 -12.42 -2.17
C LYS A 49 7.16 -12.17 -1.02
N ALA A 50 6.92 -10.91 -0.69
CA ALA A 50 6.11 -10.52 0.45
C ALA A 50 4.65 -10.93 0.27
N ASN A 51 4.02 -11.42 1.34
CA ASN A 51 2.57 -11.52 1.43
C ASN A 51 1.96 -10.16 1.81
N GLY A 52 0.61 -10.07 1.86
CA GLY A 52 -0.08 -8.82 2.16
C GLY A 52 0.45 -8.12 3.42
N LYS A 53 0.67 -8.87 4.51
CA LYS A 53 1.26 -8.35 5.73
C LYS A 53 2.71 -7.85 5.55
N GLN A 54 3.57 -8.66 4.93
CA GLN A 54 4.97 -8.29 4.71
C GLN A 54 5.08 -7.06 3.81
N LEU A 55 4.20 -6.91 2.82
CA LEU A 55 4.16 -5.73 1.96
C LEU A 55 3.95 -4.46 2.79
N VAL A 56 3.02 -4.48 3.73
CA VAL A 56 2.80 -3.35 4.65
C VAL A 56 4.06 -3.08 5.45
N GLU A 57 4.62 -4.08 6.14
CA GLU A 57 5.83 -3.91 6.96
C GLU A 57 6.99 -3.34 6.15
N ILE A 58 7.17 -3.79 4.91
CA ILE A 58 8.21 -3.26 4.01
C ILE A 58 7.91 -1.79 3.69
N PHE A 59 6.67 -1.46 3.32
CA PHE A 59 6.31 -0.08 2.99
C PHE A 59 6.38 0.84 4.19
N THR A 60 6.03 0.40 5.39
CA THR A 60 6.04 1.24 6.60
C THR A 60 7.43 1.31 7.25
N SER A 61 8.29 0.33 6.98
CA SER A 61 9.71 0.37 7.35
C SER A 61 10.53 1.29 6.42
N HIS A 62 10.29 1.22 5.10
CA HIS A 62 11.11 1.92 4.09
C HIS A 62 10.51 3.25 3.61
N SER A 63 9.21 3.48 3.84
CA SER A 63 8.51 4.71 3.48
C SER A 63 7.61 5.15 4.62
N CYS A 64 7.26 6.44 4.63
CA CYS A 64 6.29 6.94 5.59
C CYS A 64 4.95 6.22 5.37
N SER A 65 4.26 5.83 6.45
CA SER A 65 2.98 5.10 6.39
C SER A 65 1.93 5.78 5.50
N TYR A 66 2.01 7.11 5.37
CA TYR A 66 1.22 7.90 4.43
C TYR A 66 1.45 7.50 2.96
N TRP A 67 2.71 7.38 2.53
CA TRP A 67 3.05 6.98 1.16
C TRP A 67 2.65 5.54 0.88
N ALA A 68 2.79 4.64 1.86
CA ALA A 68 2.31 3.27 1.77
C ALA A 68 0.80 3.22 1.49
N GLY A 69 0.01 4.02 2.23
CA GLY A 69 -1.43 4.19 2.03
C GLY A 69 -1.77 4.70 0.63
N MET A 70 -1.17 5.82 0.23
CA MET A 70 -1.37 6.42 -1.10
C MET A 70 -0.99 5.46 -2.24
N ALA A 71 0.07 4.68 -2.06
CA ALA A 71 0.50 3.68 -3.03
C ALA A 71 -0.56 2.59 -3.20
N ALA A 72 -1.06 2.07 -2.09
CA ALA A 72 -2.10 1.05 -2.13
C ALA A 72 -3.38 1.60 -2.75
N ILE A 73 -3.83 2.81 -2.41
CA ILE A 73 -5.02 3.45 -3.00
C ILE A 73 -4.89 3.49 -4.53
N GLN A 74 -3.79 4.05 -5.06
CA GLN A 74 -3.59 4.13 -6.51
C GLN A 74 -3.54 2.76 -7.18
N VAL A 75 -2.93 1.77 -6.52
CA VAL A 75 -2.90 0.41 -7.04
C VAL A 75 -4.31 -0.21 -7.04
N PHE A 76 -5.07 -0.04 -5.97
CA PHE A 76 -6.46 -0.51 -5.88
C PHE A 76 -7.33 0.13 -6.95
N GLU A 77 -7.21 1.43 -7.20
CA GLU A 77 -7.89 2.11 -8.30
C GLU A 77 -7.51 1.50 -9.66
N LYS A 78 -6.22 1.29 -9.94
CA LYS A 78 -5.77 0.65 -11.18
C LYS A 78 -6.24 -0.80 -11.32
N MET A 79 -6.50 -1.49 -10.22
CA MET A 79 -7.02 -2.84 -10.23
C MET A 79 -8.54 -2.92 -10.42
N ASN A 80 -9.25 -1.80 -10.57
CA ASN A 80 -10.71 -1.73 -10.49
C ASN A 80 -11.26 -2.21 -9.12
N GLN A 81 -10.41 -2.26 -8.09
CA GLN A 81 -10.78 -2.56 -6.70
C GLN A 81 -11.26 -1.28 -6.01
N THR A 82 -12.20 -0.56 -6.63
CA THR A 82 -12.71 0.74 -6.14
C THR A 82 -13.30 0.63 -4.73
N HIS A 83 -13.89 -0.52 -4.38
CA HIS A 83 -14.40 -0.80 -3.04
C HIS A 83 -13.29 -0.77 -1.96
N LEU A 84 -12.10 -1.30 -2.28
CA LEU A 84 -10.94 -1.24 -1.38
C LEU A 84 -10.29 0.14 -1.38
N SER A 85 -10.24 0.81 -2.54
CA SER A 85 -9.71 2.18 -2.63
C SER A 85 -10.50 3.16 -1.76
N GLY A 86 -11.83 3.06 -1.74
CA GLY A 86 -12.67 3.94 -0.93
C GLY A 86 -12.44 3.76 0.58
N ARG A 87 -12.25 2.52 1.04
CA ARG A 87 -11.91 2.25 2.45
C ARG A 87 -10.51 2.72 2.83
N ALA A 88 -9.58 2.74 1.89
CA ALA A 88 -8.23 3.25 2.10
C ALA A 88 -8.20 4.79 2.10
N ASP A 89 -8.98 5.42 1.22
CA ASP A 89 -9.09 6.88 1.09
C ASP A 89 -9.72 7.55 2.32
N GLU A 90 -10.69 6.89 2.97
CA GLU A 90 -11.43 7.43 4.12
C GLU A 90 -10.52 7.80 5.32
N HIS A 91 -9.30 7.25 5.38
CA HIS A 91 -8.33 7.50 6.45
C HIS A 91 -7.03 8.21 6.01
N CYS A 92 -6.81 8.43 4.70
CA CYS A 92 -5.64 9.17 4.20
C CYS A 92 -5.87 10.69 4.30
N VAL A 93 -6.01 11.19 5.53
CA VAL A 93 -6.07 12.63 5.80
C VAL A 93 -4.71 13.26 5.43
N MET A 94 -4.73 14.29 4.58
CA MET A 94 -3.54 14.95 4.02
C MET A 94 -2.50 15.32 5.08
N PRO A 95 -1.18 15.22 4.79
CA PRO A 95 -0.17 15.83 5.64
C PRO A 95 -0.31 17.36 5.55
N PRO A 96 -0.13 18.09 6.66
CA PRO A 96 -0.17 19.54 6.65
C PRO A 96 0.97 20.12 5.80
N PRO A 97 0.80 21.35 5.28
CA PRO A 97 1.72 22.01 4.35
C PRO A 97 3.13 22.23 4.91
#